data_AF-A0A3C1L6V2-F1
#
_entry.id   AF-A0A3C1L6V2-F1
#
_cell.length_a   1.000
_cell.length_b   1.000
_cell.length_c   1.000
_cell.angle_alpha   90.00
_cell.angle_beta   90.00
_cell.angle_gamma   90.00
#
_symmetry.space_group_name_H-M   'P 1'
#
loop_
_entity.id
_entity.type
_entity.pdbx_description
1 polymer ?
#
loop_
_entity_poly.entity_id
_entity_poly.type
_entity_poly.pdbx_seq_one_letter_code
_entity_poly.pdbx_strand_id
1 'polypeptide(L)'
;MPQDQPPNKSGRNTALAVLALVVVIGAAAVVFLFTRDDDETSVDSPSPATQQQVDEVLATVPTPTVTVPPVTVTSAVVDPLPPPTALAPANLFTGTRAAEVIAEIGVARGAAPLRILQALFYPEYAFAQVQDPSIPANVDEYQWRGDLSGPAPVTLTGDGDLEANLFSDTEVNWAVIPTLVETALAQIPIEGAEVSHISVQRNLPFSDAVQIRVFVNGTRTSGYLDADAQGTVINVSQG
;
A
#
# COMPACT_ATOMS: atom_id res chain seq x y z
N MET A 1 38.43 64.19 8.23
CA MET A 1 38.03 62.77 8.37
C MET A 1 36.56 62.66 8.00
N PRO A 2 36.22 62.25 6.78
CA PRO A 2 34.84 61.93 6.40
C PRO A 2 34.53 60.47 6.74
N GLN A 3 33.34 60.24 7.28
CA GLN A 3 32.79 58.95 7.69
C GLN A 3 32.44 58.10 6.46
N ASP A 4 32.98 56.89 6.40
CA ASP A 4 32.60 55.86 5.42
C ASP A 4 31.18 55.36 5.72
N GLN A 5 30.27 55.63 4.79
CA GLN A 5 28.91 55.10 4.79
C GLN A 5 28.90 53.81 3.94
N PRO A 6 28.52 52.64 4.49
CA PRO A 6 28.46 51.42 3.70
C PRO A 6 27.29 51.46 2.71
N PRO A 7 27.44 50.89 1.49
CA PRO A 7 26.41 50.95 0.47
C PRO A 7 25.17 50.13 0.83
N ASN A 8 24.03 50.81 0.76
CA ASN A 8 22.67 50.26 0.71
C ASN A 8 22.58 49.15 -0.35
N LYS A 9 22.59 47.88 0.10
CA LYS A 9 22.11 46.76 -0.71
C LYS A 9 20.59 46.77 -0.70
N SER A 10 20.02 47.37 -1.74
CA SER A 10 18.63 47.22 -2.14
C SER A 10 18.30 45.73 -2.24
N GLY A 11 17.49 45.25 -1.30
CA GLY A 11 16.94 43.90 -1.29
C GLY A 11 16.03 43.72 -2.50
N ARG A 12 16.53 43.06 -3.53
CA ARG A 12 15.67 42.42 -4.53
C ARG A 12 15.13 41.16 -3.87
N ASN A 13 13.87 41.23 -3.47
CA ASN A 13 13.05 40.11 -3.07
C ASN A 13 12.99 39.12 -4.25
N THR A 14 13.92 38.16 -4.28
CA THR A 14 13.78 36.95 -5.09
C THR A 14 12.74 36.10 -4.39
N ALA A 15 11.48 36.31 -4.77
CA ALA A 15 10.41 35.37 -4.49
C ALA A 15 10.78 34.04 -5.17
N LEU A 16 11.31 33.10 -4.38
CA LEU A 16 11.38 31.69 -4.74
C LEU A 16 9.93 31.21 -4.81
N ALA A 17 9.41 31.12 -6.03
CA ALA A 17 8.17 30.40 -6.30
C ALA A 17 8.44 28.93 -5.95
N VAL A 18 7.93 28.50 -4.80
CA VAL A 18 7.88 27.10 -4.40
C VAL A 18 6.88 26.42 -5.33
N LEU A 19 7.37 25.72 -6.34
CA LEU A 19 6.52 24.92 -7.23
C LEU A 19 6.37 23.53 -6.60
N ALA A 20 5.25 23.31 -5.90
CA ALA A 20 4.87 21.99 -5.43
C ALA A 20 4.26 21.21 -6.61
N LEU A 21 4.86 20.08 -6.98
CA LEU A 21 4.23 19.08 -7.83
C LEU A 21 3.07 18.47 -7.04
N VAL A 22 1.84 18.88 -7.32
CA VAL A 22 0.63 18.28 -6.74
C VAL A 22 0.21 17.16 -7.68
N VAL A 23 0.56 15.91 -7.35
CA VAL A 23 0.06 14.74 -8.05
C VAL A 23 -1.31 14.38 -7.46
N VAL A 24 -2.35 14.44 -8.30
CA VAL A 24 -3.69 13.97 -7.93
C VAL A 24 -3.72 12.47 -8.19
N ILE A 25 -3.74 11.69 -7.10
CA ILE A 25 -3.98 10.25 -7.15
C ILE A 25 -5.41 10.05 -7.69
N GLY A 26 -5.51 9.55 -8.91
CA GLY A 26 -6.78 9.17 -9.52
C GLY A 26 -7.31 7.92 -8.83
N ALA A 27 -8.17 8.10 -7.83
CA ALA A 27 -8.92 7.00 -7.23
C ALA A 27 -9.90 6.42 -8.26
N ALA A 28 -9.44 5.47 -9.08
CA ALA A 28 -10.31 4.64 -9.87
C ALA A 28 -10.94 3.57 -8.95
N ALA A 29 -12.03 3.93 -8.28
CA ALA A 29 -12.88 2.98 -7.58
C ALA A 29 -13.57 2.08 -8.61
N VAL A 30 -12.98 0.92 -8.91
CA VAL A 30 -13.69 -0.15 -9.62
C VAL A 30 -14.61 -0.83 -8.61
N VAL A 31 -15.83 -0.30 -8.48
CA VAL A 31 -16.93 -0.99 -7.84
C VAL A 31 -17.37 -2.12 -8.77
N PHE A 32 -16.89 -3.34 -8.51
CA PHE A 32 -17.44 -4.53 -9.16
C PHE A 32 -18.76 -4.89 -8.49
N LEU A 33 -19.82 -4.19 -8.90
CA LEU A 33 -21.21 -4.57 -8.67
C LEU A 33 -21.47 -5.83 -9.51
N PHE A 34 -21.59 -6.99 -8.85
CA PHE A 34 -22.24 -8.16 -9.45
C PHE A 34 -23.75 -7.86 -9.54
N THR A 35 -24.15 -7.23 -10.63
CA THR A 35 -25.54 -7.21 -11.09
C THR A 35 -25.86 -8.58 -11.69
N ARG A 36 -26.77 -9.29 -11.03
CA ARG A 36 -27.60 -10.29 -11.71
C ARG A 36 -28.99 -9.67 -11.76
N ASP A 37 -29.30 -9.05 -12.89
CA ASP A 37 -30.66 -8.72 -13.28
C ASP A 37 -31.35 -10.03 -13.67
N ASP A 38 -32.41 -10.36 -12.96
CA ASP A 38 -33.58 -10.98 -13.56
C ASP A 38 -34.77 -10.13 -13.10
N ASP A 39 -35.21 -9.24 -13.98
CA ASP A 39 -36.53 -8.62 -13.93
C ASP A 39 -37.60 -9.72 -13.86
N GLU A 40 -38.59 -9.53 -12.99
CA GLU A 40 -40.03 -9.68 -13.26
C GLU A 40 -40.79 -9.75 -11.91
N THR A 41 -41.47 -8.65 -11.59
CA THR A 41 -42.82 -8.57 -11.01
C THR A 41 -43.15 -9.24 -9.66
N SER A 42 -43.47 -8.37 -8.70
CA SER A 42 -44.51 -8.46 -7.68
C SER A 42 -45.41 -9.73 -7.67
N VAL A 43 -45.57 -10.37 -6.52
CA VAL A 43 -46.82 -10.51 -5.76
C VAL A 43 -46.62 -11.45 -4.56
N ASP A 44 -47.13 -10.97 -3.42
CA ASP A 44 -47.62 -11.63 -2.21
C ASP A 44 -47.71 -13.17 -2.16
N SER A 45 -47.47 -13.72 -0.97
CA SER A 45 -47.64 -15.14 -0.61
C SER A 45 -49.09 -15.61 -0.86
N PRO A 46 -49.36 -16.90 -1.20
CA PRO A 46 -49.38 -17.93 -0.17
C PRO A 46 -48.94 -19.34 -0.62
N SER A 47 -48.51 -20.15 0.35
CA SER A 47 -48.52 -21.61 0.24
C SER A 47 -49.97 -22.11 0.10
N PRO A 48 -50.25 -23.12 -0.73
CA PRO A 48 -50.68 -24.39 -0.15
C PRO A 48 -50.25 -25.65 -0.93
N ALA A 49 -50.05 -26.73 -0.16
CA ALA A 49 -50.44 -28.12 -0.45
C ALA A 49 -50.14 -28.75 -1.84
N THR A 50 -49.26 -29.75 -1.78
CA THR A 50 -49.56 -31.16 -2.13
C THR A 50 -50.13 -31.46 -3.53
N GLN A 51 -49.25 -31.86 -4.46
CA GLN A 51 -49.51 -32.90 -5.48
C GLN A 51 -48.14 -33.59 -5.74
N GLN A 52 -47.76 -34.67 -5.05
CA GLN A 52 -48.29 -36.02 -5.20
C GLN A 52 -48.34 -36.45 -6.67
N GLN A 53 -47.24 -37.07 -7.16
CA GLN A 53 -47.22 -38.24 -8.05
C GLN A 53 -45.86 -38.36 -8.76
N VAL A 54 -44.91 -39.03 -8.08
CA VAL A 54 -43.94 -39.94 -8.72
C VAL A 54 -43.82 -41.21 -7.86
N ASP A 55 -44.96 -41.79 -7.50
CA ASP A 55 -45.08 -43.26 -7.48
C ASP A 55 -45.27 -43.64 -8.96
N GLU A 56 -44.64 -44.61 -9.59
CA GLU A 56 -44.34 -45.96 -9.15
C GLU A 56 -43.51 -46.63 -10.27
N VAL A 57 -42.29 -47.08 -10.01
CA VAL A 57 -41.74 -48.27 -10.68
C VAL A 57 -41.05 -49.12 -9.62
N LEU A 58 -41.84 -50.09 -9.18
CA LEU A 58 -41.57 -51.19 -8.26
C LEU A 58 -40.45 -52.11 -8.77
N ALA A 59 -39.50 -52.50 -7.91
CA ALA A 59 -39.13 -53.91 -7.67
C ALA A 59 -37.91 -54.06 -6.72
N THR A 60 -38.22 -54.29 -5.44
CA THR A 60 -37.65 -55.32 -4.55
C THR A 60 -36.15 -55.66 -4.59
N VAL A 61 -35.43 -55.26 -3.53
CA VAL A 61 -34.28 -56.03 -2.99
C VAL A 61 -34.34 -55.98 -1.44
N PRO A 62 -34.29 -57.12 -0.72
CA PRO A 62 -34.47 -57.15 0.73
C PRO A 62 -33.26 -56.61 1.51
N THR A 63 -33.55 -55.82 2.54
CA THR A 63 -32.61 -55.28 3.53
C THR A 63 -32.08 -56.38 4.45
N PRO A 64 -30.76 -56.60 4.60
CA PRO A 64 -30.27 -57.40 5.72
C PRO A 64 -30.24 -56.56 6.99
N THR A 65 -31.01 -56.99 7.99
CA THR A 65 -30.90 -56.52 9.38
C THR A 65 -29.54 -56.94 9.94
N VAL A 66 -28.66 -55.98 10.20
CA VAL A 66 -27.43 -56.20 10.99
C VAL A 66 -27.65 -55.59 12.38
N THR A 67 -27.80 -56.45 13.38
CA THR A 67 -27.82 -56.08 14.79
C THR A 67 -26.41 -55.72 15.25
N VAL A 68 -26.18 -54.47 15.64
CA VAL A 68 -24.94 -54.00 16.25
C VAL A 68 -25.12 -53.94 17.78
N PRO A 69 -24.25 -54.54 18.61
CA PRO A 69 -24.36 -54.45 20.07
C PRO A 69 -24.06 -53.01 20.56
N PRO A 70 -24.55 -52.61 21.75
CA PRO A 70 -24.34 -51.25 22.24
C PRO A 70 -22.87 -51.02 22.58
N VAL A 71 -22.22 -50.11 21.87
CA VAL A 71 -20.91 -49.57 22.23
C VAL A 71 -21.09 -48.44 23.25
N THR A 72 -20.51 -48.61 24.43
CA THR A 72 -20.45 -47.56 25.45
C THR A 72 -19.51 -46.45 24.96
N VAL A 73 -20.07 -45.30 24.58
CA VAL A 73 -19.26 -44.13 24.21
C VAL A 73 -18.80 -43.44 25.48
N THR A 74 -17.52 -43.58 25.82
CA THR A 74 -16.85 -42.70 26.78
C THR A 74 -16.70 -41.33 26.14
N SER A 75 -17.44 -40.32 26.63
CA SER A 75 -17.26 -38.93 26.23
C SER A 75 -15.88 -38.44 26.66
N ALA A 76 -14.96 -38.27 25.69
CA ALA A 76 -13.76 -37.48 25.89
C ALA A 76 -14.13 -35.99 25.81
N VAL A 77 -13.73 -35.23 26.82
CA VAL A 77 -13.80 -33.77 26.78
C VAL A 77 -12.80 -33.29 25.73
N VAL A 78 -13.30 -32.87 24.58
CA VAL A 78 -12.50 -32.23 23.53
C VAL A 78 -12.33 -30.76 23.94
N ASP A 79 -11.11 -30.38 24.28
CA ASP A 79 -10.74 -28.96 24.44
C ASP A 79 -11.11 -28.21 23.15
N PRO A 80 -11.81 -27.06 23.22
CA PRO A 80 -12.12 -26.29 22.02
C PRO A 80 -10.81 -25.84 21.38
N LEU A 81 -10.63 -26.23 20.11
CA LEU A 81 -9.52 -25.77 19.28
C LEU A 81 -9.52 -24.22 19.31
N PRO A 82 -8.38 -23.56 19.58
CA PRO A 82 -8.33 -22.10 19.49
C PRO A 82 -8.76 -21.68 18.08
N PRO A 83 -9.49 -20.57 17.93
CA PRO A 83 -9.89 -20.07 16.62
C PRO A 83 -8.66 -19.91 15.73
N PRO A 84 -8.76 -20.16 14.42
CA PRO A 84 -7.66 -19.94 13.50
C PRO A 84 -7.18 -18.50 13.67
N THR A 85 -5.93 -18.34 14.07
CA THR A 85 -5.29 -17.02 14.14
C THR A 85 -5.37 -16.44 12.73
N ALA A 86 -6.23 -15.44 12.52
CA ALA A 86 -6.21 -14.66 11.30
C ALA A 86 -4.76 -14.18 11.11
N LEU A 87 -4.14 -14.53 9.98
CA LEU A 87 -2.81 -14.04 9.65
C LEU A 87 -2.87 -12.51 9.76
N ALA A 88 -1.99 -11.92 10.59
CA ALA A 88 -1.91 -10.47 10.68
C ALA A 88 -1.76 -9.89 9.26
N PRO A 89 -2.43 -8.78 8.92
CA PRO A 89 -2.27 -8.16 7.62
C PRO A 89 -0.78 -7.91 7.37
N ALA A 90 -0.33 -8.17 6.15
CA ALA A 90 1.09 -8.08 5.81
C ALA A 90 1.58 -6.63 6.04
N ASN A 91 2.50 -6.46 6.98
CA ASN A 91 3.09 -5.15 7.26
C ASN A 91 4.30 -4.90 6.35
N LEU A 92 4.20 -3.94 5.45
CA LEU A 92 5.23 -3.58 4.47
C LEU A 92 6.51 -3.02 5.09
N PHE A 93 6.47 -2.60 6.35
CA PHE A 93 7.63 -2.13 7.10
C PHE A 93 8.46 -3.25 7.70
N THR A 94 8.08 -4.51 7.50
CA THR A 94 8.74 -5.67 8.13
C THR A 94 9.41 -6.57 7.09
N GLY A 95 10.55 -7.16 7.48
CA GLY A 95 11.29 -8.09 6.62
C GLY A 95 11.64 -7.50 5.26
N THR A 96 11.35 -8.24 4.20
CA THR A 96 11.67 -7.88 2.80
C THR A 96 10.48 -7.32 2.01
N ARG A 97 9.35 -7.04 2.67
CA ARG A 97 8.07 -6.78 1.99
C ARG A 97 8.10 -5.56 1.06
N ALA A 98 8.68 -4.44 1.48
CA ALA A 98 8.80 -3.28 0.60
C ALA A 98 9.62 -3.58 -0.67
N ALA A 99 10.70 -4.38 -0.55
CA ALA A 99 11.52 -4.79 -1.69
C ALA A 99 10.77 -5.74 -2.63
N GLU A 100 9.98 -6.67 -2.07
CA GLU A 100 9.14 -7.59 -2.84
C GLU A 100 8.10 -6.84 -3.69
N VAL A 101 7.47 -5.80 -3.13
CA VAL A 101 6.50 -4.97 -3.86
C VAL A 101 7.16 -4.27 -5.05
N ILE A 102 8.34 -3.66 -4.87
CA ILE A 102 9.08 -3.02 -5.97
C ILE A 102 9.49 -4.03 -7.04
N ALA A 103 9.91 -5.23 -6.64
CA ALA A 103 10.24 -6.30 -7.57
C ALA A 103 9.00 -6.78 -8.36
N GLU A 104 7.84 -6.90 -7.71
CA GLU A 104 6.57 -7.26 -8.36
C GLU A 104 6.16 -6.23 -9.41
N ILE A 105 6.29 -4.94 -9.09
CA ILE A 105 6.08 -3.84 -10.05
C ILE A 105 7.06 -3.95 -11.23
N GLY A 106 8.32 -4.32 -10.98
CA GLY A 106 9.35 -4.51 -12.01
C GLY A 106 8.95 -5.58 -13.02
N VAL A 107 8.45 -6.71 -12.51
CA VAL A 107 7.92 -7.80 -13.33
C VAL A 107 6.70 -7.35 -14.14
N ALA A 108 5.73 -6.67 -13.51
CA ALA A 108 4.51 -6.22 -14.17
C ALA A 108 4.78 -5.17 -15.26
N ARG A 109 5.69 -4.21 -15.01
CA ARG A 109 6.09 -3.17 -15.95
C ARG A 109 6.92 -3.72 -17.11
N GLY A 110 7.63 -4.83 -16.88
CA GLY A 110 8.58 -5.40 -17.84
C GLY A 110 9.82 -4.53 -18.05
N ALA A 111 10.24 -3.79 -17.01
CA ALA A 111 11.38 -2.88 -17.08
C ALA A 111 12.42 -3.22 -16.00
N ALA A 112 13.70 -3.21 -16.38
CA ALA A 112 14.83 -3.38 -15.48
C ALA A 112 16.02 -2.54 -16.01
N PRO A 113 16.47 -1.50 -15.30
CA PRO A 113 15.92 -1.01 -14.03
C PRO A 113 14.53 -0.37 -14.19
N LEU A 114 13.76 -0.35 -13.11
CA LEU A 114 12.60 0.51 -12.99
C LEU A 114 13.06 1.95 -12.82
N ARG A 115 12.34 2.88 -13.46
CA ARG A 115 12.56 4.32 -13.28
C ARG A 115 11.39 4.88 -12.48
N ILE A 116 11.62 5.12 -11.20
CA ILE A 116 10.61 5.46 -10.22
C ILE A 116 10.63 6.96 -9.98
N LEU A 117 9.47 7.59 -9.99
CA LEU A 117 9.27 8.99 -9.60
C LEU A 117 9.09 9.11 -8.08
N GLN A 118 8.24 8.25 -7.52
CA GLN A 118 7.95 8.20 -6.10
C GLN A 118 7.50 6.78 -5.72
N ALA A 119 7.94 6.31 -4.55
CA ALA A 119 7.37 5.14 -3.89
C ALA A 119 6.88 5.51 -2.49
N LEU A 120 5.65 5.14 -2.19
CA LEU A 120 4.96 5.49 -0.95
C LEU A 120 4.46 4.21 -0.27
N PHE A 121 4.95 3.93 0.93
CA PHE A 121 4.61 2.72 1.68
C PHE A 121 3.83 3.08 2.93
N TYR A 122 2.66 2.50 3.07
CA TYR A 122 1.89 2.43 4.30
C TYR A 122 2.05 1.02 4.89
N PRO A 123 1.63 0.78 6.15
CA PRO A 123 1.74 -0.55 6.73
C PRO A 123 1.11 -1.64 5.85
N GLU A 124 -0.04 -1.40 5.24
CA GLU A 124 -0.82 -2.46 4.57
C GLU A 124 -0.93 -2.31 3.04
N TYR A 125 -0.46 -1.19 2.48
CA TYR A 125 -0.55 -0.91 1.05
C TYR A 125 0.57 0.04 0.60
N ALA A 126 0.86 0.04 -0.69
CA ALA A 126 1.86 0.92 -1.28
C ALA A 126 1.40 1.47 -2.63
N PHE A 127 1.99 2.60 -3.00
CA PHE A 127 1.88 3.20 -4.33
C PHE A 127 3.28 3.41 -4.90
N ALA A 128 3.45 3.16 -6.19
CA ALA A 128 4.69 3.47 -6.89
C ALA A 128 4.38 4.07 -8.25
N GLN A 129 4.97 5.22 -8.53
CA GLN A 129 4.84 5.92 -9.81
C GLN A 129 6.08 5.65 -10.64
N VAL A 130 5.91 5.01 -11.79
CA VAL A 130 6.99 4.48 -12.61
C VAL A 130 6.87 4.98 -14.05
N GLN A 131 7.97 5.41 -14.63
CA GLN A 131 8.02 5.87 -16.02
C GLN A 131 7.65 4.74 -16.99
N ASP A 132 6.89 5.07 -18.03
CA ASP A 132 6.67 4.16 -19.16
C ASP A 132 7.91 4.13 -20.08
N PRO A 133 8.63 3.00 -20.20
CA PRO A 133 9.78 2.91 -21.10
C PRO A 133 9.39 3.07 -22.58
N SER A 134 8.13 2.83 -22.95
CA SER A 134 7.64 3.01 -24.32
C SER A 134 7.28 4.45 -24.63
N ILE A 135 6.93 5.23 -23.59
CA ILE A 135 6.57 6.65 -23.69
C ILE A 135 7.25 7.39 -22.53
N PRO A 136 8.53 7.77 -22.65
CA PRO A 136 9.31 8.32 -21.53
C PRO A 136 8.75 9.61 -20.89
N ALA A 137 7.82 10.29 -21.55
CA ALA A 137 7.13 11.45 -20.99
C ALA A 137 6.00 11.07 -20.02
N ASN A 138 5.60 9.79 -19.97
CA ASN A 138 4.49 9.30 -19.17
C ASN A 138 4.97 8.55 -17.94
N VAL A 139 4.17 8.64 -16.88
CA VAL A 139 4.33 7.91 -15.64
C VAL A 139 3.02 7.20 -15.36
N ASP A 140 3.11 5.95 -14.93
CA ASP A 140 1.99 5.15 -14.49
C ASP A 140 2.12 4.83 -13.00
N GLU A 141 1.00 4.83 -12.29
CA GLU A 141 0.92 4.42 -10.90
C GLU A 141 0.54 2.94 -10.81
N TYR A 142 1.26 2.24 -9.93
CA TYR A 142 0.94 0.92 -9.45
C TYR A 142 0.51 1.02 -7.99
N GLN A 143 -0.55 0.29 -7.64
CA GLN A 143 -1.02 0.19 -6.27
C GLN A 143 -0.93 -1.27 -5.83
N TRP A 144 -0.30 -1.49 -4.68
CA TRP A 144 -0.22 -2.79 -4.03
C TRP A 144 -1.08 -2.79 -2.76
N ARG A 145 -1.94 -3.80 -2.61
CA ARG A 145 -2.71 -4.08 -1.39
C ARG A 145 -3.01 -5.57 -1.31
N GLY A 146 -2.03 -6.36 -0.88
CA GLY A 146 -2.09 -7.81 -0.94
C GLY A 146 -1.86 -8.38 -2.35
N ASP A 147 -2.42 -7.72 -3.36
CA ASP A 147 -2.19 -7.97 -4.79
C ASP A 147 -1.82 -6.66 -5.50
N LEU A 148 -1.08 -6.76 -6.60
CA LEU A 148 -0.71 -5.63 -7.44
C LEU A 148 -1.83 -5.24 -8.41
N SER A 149 -2.08 -3.93 -8.54
CA SER A 149 -3.01 -3.32 -9.49
C SER A 149 -2.38 -2.14 -10.23
N GLY A 150 -2.98 -1.75 -11.37
CA GLY A 150 -2.39 -0.81 -12.34
C GLY A 150 -1.94 -1.53 -13.63
N PRO A 151 -1.24 -0.84 -14.55
CA PRO A 151 -0.87 0.57 -14.48
C PRO A 151 -2.06 1.52 -14.64
N ALA A 152 -2.09 2.60 -13.86
CA ALA A 152 -3.01 3.72 -14.03
C ALA A 152 -2.23 4.98 -14.47
N PRO A 153 -2.60 5.67 -15.57
CA PRO A 153 -1.88 6.86 -16.03
C PRO A 153 -1.88 7.98 -14.99
N VAL A 154 -0.71 8.56 -14.72
CA VAL A 154 -0.54 9.71 -13.82
C VAL A 154 -0.52 10.99 -14.64
N THR A 155 -1.36 11.95 -14.25
CA THR A 155 -1.24 13.32 -14.76
C THR A 155 -0.15 14.04 -14.00
N LEU A 156 0.99 14.25 -14.64
CA LEU A 156 2.06 15.09 -14.12
C LEU A 156 1.60 16.54 -14.13
N THR A 157 1.85 17.26 -13.04
CA THR A 157 1.58 18.70 -12.94
C THR A 157 2.91 19.47 -12.81
N GLY A 158 2.90 20.79 -12.88
CA GLY A 158 4.12 21.59 -12.76
C GLY A 158 5.08 21.53 -13.96
N ASP A 159 6.15 22.32 -13.88
CA ASP A 159 7.10 22.59 -14.97
C ASP A 159 8.48 21.95 -14.72
N GLY A 160 8.55 20.99 -13.80
CA GLY A 160 9.79 20.31 -13.44
C GLY A 160 10.26 19.34 -14.52
N ASP A 161 11.57 19.12 -14.60
CA ASP A 161 12.14 18.09 -15.47
C ASP A 161 11.85 16.69 -14.87
N LEU A 162 11.01 15.90 -15.54
CA LEU A 162 10.68 14.54 -15.11
C LEU A 162 11.94 13.70 -14.93
N GLU A 163 12.89 13.79 -15.87
CA GLU A 163 14.07 12.94 -15.88
C GLU A 163 14.95 13.16 -14.63
N ALA A 164 15.07 14.42 -14.18
CA ALA A 164 15.77 14.77 -12.96
C ALA A 164 15.08 14.25 -11.68
N ASN A 165 13.75 14.02 -11.72
CA ASN A 165 12.99 13.52 -10.58
C ASN A 165 12.98 11.98 -10.49
N LEU A 166 13.39 11.28 -11.55
CA LEU A 166 13.42 9.82 -11.57
C LEU A 166 14.66 9.25 -10.87
N PHE A 167 14.49 8.08 -10.27
CA PHE A 167 15.57 7.27 -9.72
C PHE A 167 15.41 5.80 -10.10
N SER A 168 16.52 5.08 -10.19
CA SER A 168 16.50 3.63 -10.40
C SER A 168 16.06 2.90 -9.13
N ASP A 169 15.26 1.84 -9.26
CA ASP A 169 14.97 0.94 -8.14
C ASP A 169 16.24 0.33 -7.51
N THR A 170 17.31 0.18 -8.30
CA THR A 170 18.61 -0.32 -7.85
C THR A 170 19.45 0.70 -7.09
N GLU A 171 19.08 1.99 -7.10
CA GLU A 171 19.77 3.03 -6.30
C GLU A 171 19.42 2.95 -4.81
N VAL A 172 18.27 2.36 -4.48
CA VAL A 172 17.72 2.31 -3.12
C VAL A 172 17.93 0.93 -2.51
N ASN A 173 18.51 0.89 -1.31
CA ASN A 173 18.58 -0.32 -0.52
C ASN A 173 17.27 -0.54 0.24
N TRP A 174 16.27 -1.12 -0.41
CA TRP A 174 14.93 -1.35 0.17
C TRP A 174 14.94 -2.18 1.47
N ALA A 175 15.98 -3.00 1.69
CA ALA A 175 16.11 -3.83 2.89
C ALA A 175 16.36 -3.03 4.19
N VAL A 176 16.65 -1.73 4.10
CA VAL A 176 16.87 -0.87 5.28
C VAL A 176 15.58 -0.36 5.90
N ILE A 177 14.43 -0.49 5.21
CA ILE A 177 13.14 0.04 5.68
C ILE A 177 12.78 -0.40 7.10
N PRO A 178 12.87 -1.70 7.48
CA PRO A 178 12.56 -2.12 8.85
C PRO A 178 13.45 -1.44 9.89
N THR A 179 14.76 -1.37 9.63
CA THR A 179 15.72 -0.71 10.52
C THR A 179 15.45 0.79 10.65
N LEU A 180 15.06 1.47 9.57
CA LEU A 180 14.69 2.88 9.60
C LEU A 180 13.43 3.12 10.43
N VAL A 181 12.45 2.21 10.39
CA VAL A 181 11.25 2.28 11.23
C VAL A 181 11.61 2.16 12.71
N GLU A 182 12.42 1.18 13.08
CA GLU A 182 12.91 1.03 14.46
C GLU A 182 13.69 2.27 14.91
N THR A 183 14.55 2.79 14.03
CA THR A 183 15.37 3.97 14.31
C THR A 183 14.53 5.23 14.49
N ALA A 184 13.50 5.42 13.66
CA ALA A 184 12.59 6.55 13.75
C ALA A 184 11.83 6.55 15.07
N LEU A 185 11.29 5.40 15.49
CA LEU A 185 10.59 5.26 16.77
C LEU A 185 11.53 5.46 17.98
N ALA A 186 12.80 5.08 17.86
CA ALA A 186 13.78 5.31 18.92
C ALA A 186 14.23 6.77 19.02
N GLN A 187 14.38 7.47 17.90
CA GLN A 187 14.87 8.85 17.85
C GLN A 187 13.77 9.92 17.93
N ILE A 188 12.51 9.53 17.75
CA ILE A 188 11.33 10.39 17.86
C ILE A 188 10.47 9.91 19.03
N PRO A 189 10.88 10.17 20.29
CA PRO A 189 10.16 9.74 21.49
C PRO A 189 8.96 10.66 21.77
N ILE A 190 7.98 10.65 20.87
CA ILE A 190 6.70 11.33 21.06
C ILE A 190 5.67 10.37 21.65
N GLU A 191 4.71 10.91 22.41
CA GLU A 191 3.64 10.10 23.01
C GLU A 191 2.79 9.46 21.90
N GLY A 192 2.61 8.15 21.97
CA GLY A 192 1.85 7.40 20.95
C GLY A 192 2.57 7.27 19.61
N ALA A 193 3.91 7.35 19.59
CA ALA A 193 4.70 7.25 18.37
C ALA A 193 4.38 6.00 17.55
N GLU A 194 3.97 6.21 16.31
CA GLU A 194 3.79 5.16 15.30
C GLU A 194 4.29 5.66 13.93
N VAL A 195 4.89 4.78 13.12
CA VAL A 195 5.24 5.14 11.74
C VAL A 195 3.97 5.11 10.90
N SER A 196 3.62 6.24 10.28
CA SER A 196 2.41 6.36 9.47
C SER A 196 2.63 5.92 8.02
N HIS A 197 3.72 6.38 7.42
CA HIS A 197 4.13 6.02 6.07
C HIS A 197 5.59 6.35 5.82
N ILE A 198 6.12 5.79 4.73
CA ILE A 198 7.47 6.04 4.23
C ILE A 198 7.35 6.56 2.80
N SER A 199 8.06 7.64 2.49
CA SER A 199 8.18 8.19 1.15
C SER A 199 9.62 8.05 0.65
N VAL A 200 9.76 7.60 -0.60
CA VAL A 200 11.05 7.50 -1.29
C VAL A 200 10.95 8.26 -2.60
N GLN A 201 11.75 9.32 -2.72
CA GLN A 201 11.79 10.21 -3.88
C GLN A 201 13.11 11.00 -3.92
N ARG A 202 13.39 11.68 -5.03
CA ARG A 202 14.48 12.67 -5.09
C ARG A 202 14.18 13.87 -4.17
N ASN A 203 15.19 14.41 -3.51
CA ASN A 203 15.07 15.58 -2.60
C ASN A 203 15.19 16.94 -3.33
N LEU A 204 14.53 17.08 -4.47
CA LEU A 204 14.58 18.30 -5.26
C LEU A 204 13.74 19.42 -4.62
N PRO A 205 14.08 20.70 -4.86
CA PRO A 205 15.23 21.20 -5.62
C PRO A 205 16.54 21.28 -4.80
N PHE A 206 16.57 20.72 -3.59
CA PHE A 206 17.70 20.87 -2.67
C PHE A 206 18.87 19.93 -3.02
N SER A 207 18.57 18.72 -3.49
CA SER A 207 19.54 17.72 -3.91
C SER A 207 18.91 16.72 -4.90
N ASP A 208 19.73 16.21 -5.81
CA ASP A 208 19.41 15.08 -6.68
C ASP A 208 19.57 13.71 -5.98
N ALA A 209 19.92 13.67 -4.70
CA ALA A 209 19.96 12.42 -3.95
C ALA A 209 18.56 11.88 -3.71
N VAL A 210 18.42 10.55 -3.75
CA VAL A 210 17.21 9.88 -3.26
C VAL A 210 17.17 9.99 -1.73
N GLN A 211 16.03 10.41 -1.22
CA GLN A 211 15.74 10.52 0.20
C GLN A 211 14.65 9.52 0.58
N ILE A 212 14.90 8.75 1.63
CA ILE A 212 13.90 7.94 2.33
C ILE A 212 13.43 8.76 3.52
N ARG A 213 12.16 9.18 3.52
CA ARG A 213 11.54 9.89 4.64
C ARG A 213 10.55 8.98 5.36
N VAL A 214 10.79 8.74 6.64
CA VAL A 214 9.91 8.00 7.54
C VAL A 214 9.10 8.99 8.35
N PHE A 215 7.78 8.97 8.21
CA PHE A 215 6.88 9.84 8.96
C PHE A 215 6.38 9.16 10.23
N VAL A 216 6.47 9.84 11.36
CA VAL A 216 6.02 9.36 12.67
C VAL A 216 4.89 10.24 13.17
N ASN A 217 3.75 9.62 13.45
CA ASN A 217 2.63 10.27 14.11
C ASN A 217 2.68 10.00 15.62
N GLY A 218 2.19 10.94 16.41
CA GLY A 218 1.90 10.75 17.82
C GLY A 218 0.53 11.33 18.18
N THR A 219 0.16 11.22 19.44
CA THR A 219 -1.18 11.64 19.93
C THR A 219 -1.42 13.14 19.76
N ARG A 220 -0.36 13.96 19.80
CA ARG A 220 -0.44 15.43 19.81
C ARG A 220 0.53 16.12 18.84
N THR A 221 1.62 15.46 18.50
CA THR A 221 2.68 15.97 17.62
C THR A 221 3.04 14.90 16.60
N SER A 222 3.85 15.28 15.61
CA SER A 222 4.38 14.38 14.59
C SER A 222 5.84 14.71 14.36
N GLY A 223 6.58 13.77 13.79
CA GLY A 223 7.96 13.97 13.38
C GLY A 223 8.25 13.23 12.09
N TYR A 224 9.48 13.38 11.62
CA TYR A 224 10.00 12.58 10.53
C TYR A 224 11.50 12.34 10.69
N LEU A 225 11.95 11.24 10.11
CA LEU A 225 13.34 10.89 9.95
C LEU A 225 13.66 10.85 8.45
N ASP A 226 14.70 11.55 8.05
CA ASP A 226 15.25 11.48 6.69
C ASP A 226 16.51 10.62 6.69
N ALA A 227 16.59 9.72 5.73
CA ALA A 227 17.76 8.90 5.44
C ALA A 227 18.13 8.99 3.95
N ASP A 228 19.39 8.67 3.64
CA ASP A 228 19.83 8.47 2.25
C ASP A 228 19.30 7.16 1.67
N ALA A 229 19.56 6.93 0.38
CA ALA A 229 19.16 5.72 -0.33
C ALA A 229 19.72 4.41 0.26
N GLN A 230 20.75 4.50 1.11
CA GLN A 230 21.42 3.36 1.75
C GLN A 230 21.00 3.18 3.21
N GLY A 231 20.07 3.99 3.71
CA GLY A 231 19.57 3.92 5.08
C GLY A 231 20.40 4.69 6.10
N THR A 232 21.36 5.52 5.68
CA THR A 232 22.08 6.40 6.60
C THR A 232 21.18 7.57 7.00
N VAL A 233 20.93 7.74 8.30
CA VAL A 233 20.13 8.87 8.81
C VAL A 233 20.84 10.20 8.54
N ILE A 234 20.14 11.12 7.90
CA ILE A 234 20.61 12.47 7.56
C ILE A 234 20.03 13.51 8.52
N ASN A 235 18.74 13.38 8.87
CA ASN A 235 18.04 14.36 9.68
C ASN A 235 16.92 13.70 10.49
N VAL A 236 16.66 14.24 11.68
CA VAL A 236 15.52 13.87 12.51
C VAL A 236 14.85 15.15 12.98
N SER A 237 13.54 15.23 12.79
CA SER A 237 12.75 16.41 13.12
C SER A 237 11.50 16.01 13.89
N GLN A 238 11.13 16.85 14.85
CA GLN A 238 9.93 16.73 15.67
C GLN A 238 9.20 18.07 15.64
N GLY A 239 7.87 18.01 15.48
CA GLY A 239 6.98 19.16 15.52
C GLY A 239 6.50 19.52 16.91
#